data_AF-A0A956BR99-F1
#
_entry.id   AF-A0A956BR99-F1
#
_cell.length_a   1.000
_cell.length_b   1.000
_cell.length_c   1.000
_cell.angle_alpha   90.00
_cell.angle_beta   90.00
_cell.angle_gamma   90.00
#
_symmetry.space_group_name_H-M   'P 1'
#
loop_
_entity.id
_entity.type
_entity.pdbx_description
1 polymer ?
#
loop_
_entity_poly.entity_id
_entity_poly.type
_entity_poly.pdbx_seq_one_letter_code
_entity_poly.pdbx_strand_id
1 'polypeptide(L)'
;ALTAAGCDDSAPAETATETAARHAAAGPHAVGYTVLSHARGDAPALAVKAWYPTTAAAADVAYDAVVKLPGFGADPVPFLGHAALDGAPAVEGGPYPLVVLSHGFGMNPEWYHPLAEHLASHGLVVLGPEHSEHDWATDVVAASGARPREVSQTIDLAEAGALGGAIDADRVAVIGHS
;
A
#
# COMPACT_ATOMS: atom_id res chain seq x y z
N ALA A 1 7.07 45.76 28.28
CA ALA A 1 7.79 45.68 27.00
C ALA A 1 8.00 44.20 26.70
N LEU A 2 7.21 43.63 25.79
CA LEU A 2 7.30 42.24 25.38
C LEU A 2 8.21 42.21 24.14
N THR A 3 9.41 41.64 24.28
CA THR A 3 10.32 41.36 23.17
C THR A 3 9.82 40.14 22.41
N ALA A 4 9.43 40.34 21.16
CA ALA A 4 9.19 39.26 20.20
C ALA A 4 10.54 38.67 19.77
N ALA A 5 10.72 37.36 19.95
CA ALA A 5 11.80 36.61 19.34
C ALA A 5 11.44 36.35 17.87
N GLY A 6 12.31 36.77 16.95
CA GLY A 6 12.12 36.65 15.52
C GLY A 6 12.19 35.19 15.04
N CYS A 7 11.37 34.87 14.04
CA CYS A 7 11.58 33.70 13.20
C CYS A 7 12.83 33.93 12.36
N ASP A 8 13.75 32.98 12.40
CA ASP A 8 14.95 32.97 11.57
C ASP A 8 14.53 32.50 10.17
N ASP A 9 14.31 33.44 9.26
CA ASP A 9 13.81 33.24 7.88
C ASP A 9 14.98 32.96 6.90
N SER A 10 15.98 32.20 7.36
CA SER A 10 17.28 32.04 6.70
C SER A 10 17.40 30.76 5.87
N ALA A 11 16.34 29.98 5.70
CA ALA A 11 16.30 28.89 4.73
C ALA A 11 15.83 29.42 3.37
N PRO A 12 16.59 29.24 2.27
CA PRO A 12 16.10 29.60 0.95
C PRO A 12 14.82 28.82 0.63
N ALA A 13 13.81 29.49 0.12
CA ALA A 13 12.56 28.84 -0.30
C ALA A 13 12.84 27.87 -1.45
N GLU A 14 12.55 26.59 -1.25
CA GLU A 14 12.61 25.58 -2.31
C GLU A 14 11.67 25.97 -3.46
N THR A 15 12.14 25.79 -4.69
CA THR A 15 11.31 25.96 -5.87
C THR A 15 10.29 24.81 -5.98
N ALA A 16 9.15 25.05 -6.64
CA ALA A 16 8.15 24.01 -6.87
C ALA A 16 8.72 22.78 -7.60
N THR A 17 9.74 22.97 -8.44
CA THR A 17 10.43 21.90 -9.16
C THR A 17 11.27 21.05 -8.19
N GLU A 18 11.97 21.67 -7.24
CA GLU A 18 12.74 20.96 -6.21
C GLU A 18 11.81 20.20 -5.27
N THR A 19 10.71 20.82 -4.85
CA THR A 19 9.67 20.15 -4.05
C THR A 19 9.10 18.93 -4.78
N ALA A 20 8.75 19.06 -6.06
CA ALA A 20 8.21 17.95 -6.84
C ALA A 20 9.24 16.82 -7.01
N ALA A 21 10.50 17.15 -7.30
CA ALA A 21 11.57 16.17 -7.43
C ALA A 21 11.81 15.41 -6.11
N ARG A 22 11.78 16.13 -4.98
CA ARG A 22 11.91 15.54 -3.64
C ARG A 22 10.77 14.56 -3.34
N HIS A 23 9.54 14.91 -3.69
CA HIS A 23 8.39 14.02 -3.45
C HIS A 23 8.30 12.86 -4.44
N ALA A 24 8.92 12.96 -5.61
CA ALA A 24 8.98 11.87 -6.59
C ALA A 24 10.09 10.85 -6.28
N ALA A 25 11.15 11.27 -5.57
CA ALA A 25 12.28 10.42 -5.27
C ALA A 25 11.88 9.23 -4.37
N ALA A 26 12.37 8.04 -4.72
CA ALA A 26 12.29 6.88 -3.85
C ALA A 26 13.00 7.15 -2.51
N GLY A 27 12.48 6.57 -1.44
CA GLY A 27 13.12 6.62 -0.14
C GLY A 27 14.31 5.65 -0.04
N PRO A 28 14.96 5.59 1.14
CA PRO A 28 16.20 4.84 1.31
C PRO A 28 16.02 3.31 1.39
N HIS A 29 14.79 2.80 1.52
CA HIS A 29 14.53 1.38 1.65
C HIS A 29 14.33 0.72 0.29
N ALA A 30 14.92 -0.46 0.10
CA ALA A 30 14.46 -1.36 -0.95
C ALA A 30 13.03 -1.83 -0.62
N VAL A 31 12.24 -2.14 -1.65
CA VAL A 31 10.85 -2.57 -1.50
C VAL A 31 10.76 -4.08 -1.66
N GLY A 32 10.12 -4.74 -0.70
CA GLY A 32 9.69 -6.13 -0.80
C GLY A 32 8.24 -6.20 -1.23
N TYR A 33 7.87 -7.30 -1.90
CA TYR A 33 6.48 -7.59 -2.27
C TYR A 33 6.14 -9.04 -1.97
N THR A 34 4.99 -9.28 -1.32
CA THR A 34 4.43 -10.63 -1.16
C THR A 34 2.91 -10.60 -1.15
N VAL A 35 2.29 -11.76 -1.24
CA VAL A 35 0.83 -11.94 -1.13
C VAL A 35 0.52 -12.70 0.15
N LEU A 36 -0.17 -12.04 1.07
CA LEU A 36 -0.66 -12.63 2.30
C LEU A 36 -2.09 -13.14 2.11
N SER A 37 -2.49 -14.10 2.93
CA SER A 37 -3.85 -14.61 2.97
C SER A 37 -4.36 -14.60 4.40
N HIS A 38 -5.57 -14.09 4.62
CA HIS A 38 -6.17 -14.04 5.94
C HIS A 38 -7.59 -14.59 5.93
N ALA A 39 -7.78 -15.73 6.59
CA ALA A 39 -9.09 -16.38 6.73
C ALA A 39 -9.84 -15.83 7.95
N ARG A 40 -11.17 -15.69 7.83
CA ARG A 40 -12.06 -15.30 8.93
C ARG A 40 -13.26 -16.25 8.99
N GLY A 41 -13.24 -17.15 9.97
CA GLY A 41 -14.27 -18.20 10.08
C GLY A 41 -14.32 -19.07 8.82
N ASP A 42 -15.53 -19.32 8.32
CA ASP A 42 -15.76 -20.16 7.14
C ASP A 42 -15.79 -19.38 5.81
N ALA A 43 -15.56 -18.07 5.83
CA ALA A 43 -15.51 -17.27 4.61
C ALA A 43 -14.22 -17.53 3.81
N PRO A 44 -14.23 -17.35 2.47
CA PRO A 44 -13.01 -17.38 1.67
C PRO A 44 -11.94 -16.45 2.23
N ALA A 45 -10.69 -16.88 2.19
CA ALA A 45 -9.58 -16.09 2.71
C ALA A 45 -9.37 -14.83 1.86
N LEU A 46 -9.24 -13.69 2.53
CA LEU A 46 -8.93 -12.41 1.90
C LEU A 46 -7.47 -12.43 1.47
N ALA A 47 -7.22 -12.25 0.17
CA ALA A 47 -5.87 -12.01 -0.32
C ALA A 47 -5.48 -10.56 -0.03
N VAL A 48 -4.26 -10.35 0.47
CA VAL A 48 -3.73 -9.02 0.80
C VAL A 48 -2.37 -8.87 0.14
N LYS A 49 -2.26 -7.92 -0.78
CA LYS A 49 -1.00 -7.56 -1.44
C LYS A 49 -0.19 -6.69 -0.49
N ALA A 50 1.07 -7.04 -0.26
CA ALA A 50 1.90 -6.36 0.73
C ALA A 50 3.16 -5.80 0.07
N TRP A 51 3.36 -4.49 0.19
CA TRP A 51 4.62 -3.80 -0.12
C TRP A 51 5.23 -3.28 1.17
N TYR A 52 6.52 -3.49 1.38
CA TYR A 52 7.16 -3.19 2.67
C TYR A 52 8.66 -2.94 2.53
N PRO A 53 9.30 -2.24 3.48
CA PRO A 53 10.75 -2.12 3.52
C PRO A 53 11.42 -3.48 3.63
N THR A 54 12.45 -3.74 2.82
CA THR A 54 13.24 -4.97 2.86
C THR A 54 14.73 -4.67 2.78
N THR A 55 15.55 -5.63 3.22
CA THR A 55 16.99 -5.66 2.98
C THR A 55 17.38 -6.54 1.78
N ALA A 56 16.42 -7.26 1.20
CA ALA A 56 16.63 -8.00 -0.03
C ALA A 56 16.85 -7.05 -1.22
N ALA A 57 17.66 -7.49 -2.18
CA ALA A 57 17.87 -6.72 -3.40
C ALA A 57 16.58 -6.71 -4.24
N ALA A 58 16.06 -5.52 -4.54
CA ALA A 58 14.96 -5.34 -5.47
C ALA A 58 15.43 -5.56 -6.92
N ALA A 59 14.51 -6.01 -7.78
CA ALA A 59 14.72 -6.20 -9.20
C ALA A 59 13.47 -5.75 -9.95
N ASP A 60 13.58 -5.66 -11.28
CA ASP A 60 12.42 -5.37 -12.11
C ASP A 60 11.41 -6.53 -12.00
N VAL A 61 10.16 -6.18 -11.70
CA VAL A 61 9.05 -7.11 -11.52
C VAL A 61 7.88 -6.69 -12.42
N ALA A 62 7.01 -7.66 -12.73
CA ALA A 62 5.75 -7.40 -13.40
C ALA A 62 4.60 -7.74 -12.44
N TYR A 63 3.72 -6.77 -12.23
CA TYR A 63 2.47 -6.94 -11.50
C TYR A 63 1.33 -7.15 -12.48
N ASP A 64 0.58 -8.22 -12.31
CA ASP A 64 -0.55 -8.55 -13.17
C ASP A 64 -1.79 -7.75 -12.73
N ALA A 65 -2.18 -6.77 -13.54
CA ALA A 65 -3.33 -5.92 -13.32
C ALA A 65 -4.51 -6.37 -14.20
N VAL A 66 -5.71 -6.41 -13.64
CA VAL A 66 -6.95 -6.79 -14.34
C VAL A 66 -8.03 -5.73 -14.14
N VAL A 67 -8.94 -5.61 -15.10
CA VAL A 67 -10.23 -4.96 -14.89
C VAL A 67 -11.26 -6.07 -14.76
N LYS A 68 -11.88 -6.18 -13.59
CA LYS A 68 -12.81 -7.26 -13.22
C LYS A 68 -14.22 -7.06 -13.78
N LEU A 69 -14.50 -5.88 -14.34
CA LEU A 69 -15.82 -5.49 -14.83
C LEU A 69 -16.24 -6.23 -16.11
N PRO A 70 -17.54 -6.51 -16.31
CA PRO A 70 -17.99 -7.23 -17.50
C PRO A 70 -17.72 -6.41 -18.75
N GLY A 71 -17.29 -7.09 -19.82
CA GLY A 71 -16.94 -6.44 -21.09
C GLY A 71 -15.51 -5.92 -21.16
N PHE A 72 -14.78 -5.90 -20.05
CA PHE A 72 -13.32 -5.81 -20.06
C PHE A 72 -12.74 -7.23 -20.10
N GLY A 73 -11.66 -7.42 -20.86
CA GLY A 73 -11.00 -8.72 -20.96
C GLY A 73 -10.48 -9.17 -19.59
N ALA A 74 -10.47 -10.48 -19.34
CA ALA A 74 -9.94 -11.05 -18.10
C ALA A 74 -8.43 -11.32 -18.15
N ASP A 75 -7.80 -11.10 -19.30
CA ASP A 75 -6.36 -11.31 -19.48
C ASP A 75 -5.58 -10.26 -18.67
N PRO A 76 -4.70 -10.67 -17.75
CA PRO A 76 -3.89 -9.72 -17.00
C PRO A 76 -2.95 -8.92 -17.90
N VAL A 77 -2.80 -7.64 -17.56
CA VAL A 77 -1.85 -6.73 -18.20
C VAL A 77 -0.68 -6.49 -17.24
N PRO A 78 0.57 -6.76 -17.66
CA PRO A 78 1.73 -6.60 -16.79
C PRO A 78 2.08 -5.12 -16.62
N PHE A 79 2.14 -4.67 -15.37
CA PHE A 79 2.64 -3.37 -14.97
C PHE A 79 4.05 -3.53 -14.39
N LEU A 80 5.02 -2.81 -14.94
CA LEU A 80 6.41 -2.92 -14.50
C LEU A 80 6.64 -2.10 -13.23
N GLY A 81 7.22 -2.74 -12.21
CA GLY A 81 7.70 -2.08 -11.00
C GLY A 81 9.06 -2.61 -10.56
N HIS A 82 9.46 -2.31 -9.33
CA HIS A 82 10.79 -2.65 -8.83
C HIS A 82 10.74 -3.08 -7.36
N ALA A 83 10.77 -4.39 -7.13
CA ALA A 83 10.64 -4.98 -5.80
C ALA A 83 11.40 -6.30 -5.66
N ALA A 84 11.68 -6.69 -4.43
CA ALA A 84 12.15 -8.02 -4.07
C ALA A 84 10.94 -8.92 -3.78
N LEU A 85 10.62 -9.82 -4.69
CA LEU A 85 9.54 -10.80 -4.51
C LEU A 85 9.87 -11.73 -3.33
N ASP A 86 8.94 -11.86 -2.39
CA ASP A 86 9.04 -12.66 -1.17
C ASP A 86 10.30 -12.36 -0.33
N GLY A 87 10.85 -11.15 -0.47
CA GLY A 87 11.96 -10.67 0.34
C GLY A 87 11.58 -10.60 1.82
N ALA A 88 12.52 -10.93 2.71
CA ALA A 88 12.27 -10.81 4.15
C ALA A 88 12.05 -9.32 4.53
N PRO A 89 11.04 -8.99 5.34
CA PRO A 89 10.83 -7.63 5.83
C PRO A 89 12.07 -7.11 6.58
N ALA A 90 12.40 -5.84 6.39
CA ALA A 90 13.40 -5.19 7.21
C ALA A 90 12.87 -5.08 8.65
N VAL A 91 13.71 -5.42 9.62
CA VAL A 91 13.39 -5.26 11.05
C VAL A 91 14.12 -4.06 11.66
N GLU A 92 15.25 -3.66 11.08
CA GLU A 92 16.02 -2.51 11.52
C GLU A 92 15.38 -1.21 11.00
N GLY A 93 15.00 -0.32 11.93
CA GLY A 93 14.30 0.92 11.62
C GLY A 93 12.78 0.82 11.66
N GLY A 94 12.23 -0.38 11.88
CA GLY A 94 10.82 -0.60 12.20
C GLY A 94 10.54 -0.62 13.72
N PRO A 95 9.31 -0.98 14.13
CA PRO A 95 8.17 -1.34 13.28
C PRO A 95 7.68 -0.14 12.45
N TYR A 96 7.22 -0.40 11.23
CA TYR A 96 6.86 0.63 10.26
C TYR A 96 5.35 0.94 10.28
N PRO A 97 4.93 2.21 10.17
CA PRO A 97 3.51 2.56 10.10
C PRO A 97 2.79 1.83 8.96
N LEU A 98 1.54 1.45 9.22
CA LEU A 98 0.67 0.76 8.27
C LEU A 98 -0.12 1.75 7.41
N VAL A 99 -0.18 1.49 6.11
CA VAL A 99 -1.13 2.08 5.17
C VAL A 99 -1.97 0.95 4.56
N VAL A 100 -3.28 0.99 4.77
CA VAL A 100 -4.21 0.09 4.05
C VAL A 100 -4.65 0.78 2.76
N LEU A 101 -4.45 0.13 1.62
CA LEU A 101 -4.77 0.66 0.28
C LEU A 101 -6.01 -0.04 -0.29
N SER A 102 -7.14 0.67 -0.29
CA SER A 102 -8.39 0.19 -0.91
C SER A 102 -8.44 0.59 -2.38
N HIS A 103 -8.37 -0.39 -3.29
CA HIS A 103 -8.37 -0.15 -4.73
C HIS A 103 -9.76 0.27 -5.24
N GLY A 104 -9.80 0.93 -6.42
CA GLY A 104 -11.06 1.29 -7.08
C GLY A 104 -11.92 0.08 -7.45
N PHE A 105 -13.23 0.31 -7.56
CA PHE A 105 -14.18 -0.76 -7.89
C PHE A 105 -13.81 -1.46 -9.19
N GLY A 106 -13.74 -2.79 -9.17
CA GLY A 106 -13.44 -3.59 -10.35
C GLY A 106 -11.98 -3.53 -10.81
N MET A 107 -11.09 -2.98 -9.98
CA MET A 107 -9.63 -3.03 -10.16
C MET A 107 -9.02 -4.03 -9.16
N ASN A 108 -7.69 -4.09 -9.08
CA ASN A 108 -6.94 -4.83 -8.07
C ASN A 108 -5.79 -3.96 -7.49
N PRO A 109 -5.21 -4.29 -6.33
CA PRO A 109 -4.19 -3.45 -5.67
C PRO A 109 -2.97 -3.10 -6.55
N GLU A 110 -2.58 -3.99 -7.46
CA GLU A 110 -1.43 -3.86 -8.36
C GLU A 110 -1.47 -2.60 -9.26
N TRP A 111 -2.67 -2.07 -9.55
CA TRP A 111 -2.82 -0.79 -10.27
C TRP A 111 -2.16 0.38 -9.54
N TYR A 112 -2.01 0.26 -8.23
CA TYR A 112 -1.46 1.28 -7.35
C TYR A 112 -0.04 0.96 -6.90
N HIS A 113 0.62 -0.04 -7.51
CA HIS A 113 1.99 -0.41 -7.15
C HIS A 113 2.97 0.78 -7.16
N PRO A 114 2.91 1.80 -8.05
CA PRO A 114 3.89 2.88 -8.00
C PRO A 114 3.77 3.68 -6.70
N LEU A 115 2.54 3.87 -6.22
CA LEU A 115 2.29 4.53 -4.94
C LEU A 115 2.68 3.61 -3.77
N ALA A 116 2.34 2.33 -3.85
CA ALA A 116 2.66 1.37 -2.79
C ALA A 116 4.18 1.19 -2.63
N GLU A 117 4.92 1.04 -3.73
CA GLU A 117 6.38 0.98 -3.74
C GLU A 117 7.00 2.28 -3.24
N HIS A 118 6.48 3.43 -3.67
CA HIS A 118 6.96 4.72 -3.18
C HIS A 118 6.82 4.82 -1.66
N LEU A 119 5.63 4.57 -1.11
CA LEU A 119 5.41 4.59 0.34
C LEU A 119 6.30 3.56 1.07
N ALA A 120 6.44 2.35 0.52
CA ALA A 120 7.31 1.33 1.08
C ALA A 120 8.78 1.75 1.11
N SER A 121 9.27 2.39 0.05
CA SER A 121 10.64 2.91 -0.01
C SER A 121 10.90 3.98 1.06
N HIS A 122 9.85 4.67 1.52
CA HIS A 122 9.89 5.70 2.58
C HIS A 122 9.63 5.16 3.99
N GLY A 123 9.62 3.83 4.18
CA GLY A 123 9.50 3.23 5.51
C GLY A 123 8.06 3.07 5.99
N LEU A 124 7.11 2.83 5.08
CA LEU A 124 5.74 2.44 5.42
C LEU A 124 5.46 1.01 4.96
N VAL A 125 4.61 0.28 5.67
CA VAL A 125 4.05 -0.98 5.15
C VAL A 125 2.74 -0.68 4.47
N VAL A 126 2.57 -1.11 3.23
CA VAL A 126 1.34 -0.94 2.46
C VAL A 126 0.66 -2.29 2.28
N LEU A 127 -0.56 -2.43 2.80
CA LEU A 127 -1.39 -3.63 2.64
C LEU A 127 -2.61 -3.29 1.79
N GLY A 128 -2.72 -3.91 0.61
CA GLY A 128 -3.85 -3.77 -0.30
C GLY A 128 -4.74 -5.01 -0.28
N PRO A 129 -5.90 -5.01 0.42
CA PRO A 129 -6.86 -6.11 0.33
C PRO A 129 -7.42 -6.24 -1.08
N GLU A 130 -7.57 -7.47 -1.54
CA GLU A 130 -8.21 -7.81 -2.80
C GLU A 130 -9.73 -7.92 -2.61
N HIS A 131 -10.47 -6.92 -3.06
CA HIS A 131 -11.92 -6.90 -2.92
C HIS A 131 -12.60 -7.75 -4.00
N SER A 132 -13.61 -8.52 -3.57
CA SER A 132 -14.36 -9.45 -4.42
C SER A 132 -15.60 -8.80 -5.01
N GLU A 133 -15.41 -7.88 -5.95
CA GLU A 133 -16.50 -7.35 -6.78
C GLU A 133 -16.18 -7.50 -8.27
N HIS A 134 -17.22 -7.74 -9.07
CA HIS A 134 -17.07 -8.04 -10.50
C HIS A 134 -18.04 -7.27 -11.37
N ASP A 135 -19.20 -6.85 -10.85
CA ASP A 135 -20.17 -6.07 -11.63
C ASP A 135 -20.72 -4.90 -10.81
N TRP A 136 -20.50 -3.68 -11.33
CA TRP A 136 -20.97 -2.45 -10.69
C TRP A 136 -22.48 -2.44 -10.48
N ALA A 137 -23.25 -2.93 -11.46
CA ALA A 137 -24.70 -2.85 -11.42
C ALA A 137 -25.31 -3.72 -10.31
N THR A 138 -24.63 -4.80 -9.93
CA THR A 138 -25.13 -5.76 -8.93
C THR A 138 -24.41 -5.68 -7.59
N ASP A 139 -23.11 -5.35 -7.58
CA ASP A 139 -22.28 -5.57 -6.40
C ASP A 139 -22.04 -4.29 -5.60
N VAL A 140 -22.23 -3.08 -6.17
CA VAL A 140 -21.82 -1.80 -5.54
C VAL A 140 -22.34 -1.61 -4.12
N VAL A 141 -23.60 -1.97 -3.85
CA VAL A 141 -24.20 -1.84 -2.51
C VAL A 141 -23.58 -2.85 -1.54
N ALA A 142 -23.42 -4.10 -1.96
CA ALA A 142 -22.81 -5.15 -1.13
C ALA A 142 -21.33 -4.85 -0.85
N ALA A 143 -20.58 -4.44 -1.88
CA ALA A 143 -19.18 -4.04 -1.80
C ALA A 143 -18.99 -2.87 -0.84
N SER A 144 -19.86 -1.86 -0.88
CA SER A 144 -19.83 -0.72 0.05
C SER A 144 -19.92 -1.14 1.53
N GLY A 145 -20.62 -2.24 1.83
CA GLY A 145 -20.68 -2.81 3.18
C GLY A 145 -19.60 -3.86 3.50
N ALA A 146 -19.05 -4.53 2.49
CA ALA A 146 -18.00 -5.54 2.65
C ALA A 146 -16.61 -4.90 2.82
N ARG A 147 -16.27 -3.92 1.99
CA ARG A 147 -14.94 -3.30 1.91
C ARG A 147 -14.44 -2.73 3.25
N PRO A 148 -15.24 -1.99 4.04
CA PRO A 148 -14.78 -1.55 5.37
C PRO A 148 -14.44 -2.72 6.30
N ARG A 149 -15.16 -3.85 6.21
CA ARG A 149 -14.86 -5.05 7.01
C ARG A 149 -13.59 -5.74 6.53
N GLU A 150 -13.32 -5.75 5.24
CA GLU A 150 -12.08 -6.30 4.66
C GLU A 150 -10.86 -5.41 4.98
N VAL A 151 -11.05 -4.09 5.04
CA VAL A 151 -10.04 -3.15 5.57
C VAL A 151 -9.77 -3.45 7.04
N SER A 152 -10.81 -3.58 7.89
CA SER A 152 -10.60 -3.97 9.29
C SER A 152 -9.90 -5.33 9.42
N GLN A 153 -10.32 -6.31 8.62
CA GLN A 153 -9.67 -7.63 8.58
C GLN A 153 -8.20 -7.57 8.15
N THR A 154 -7.82 -6.60 7.33
CA THR A 154 -6.41 -6.36 6.96
C THR A 154 -5.62 -5.75 8.11
N ILE A 155 -6.24 -4.90 8.92
CA ILE A 155 -5.65 -4.37 10.16
C ILE A 155 -5.50 -5.50 11.19
N ASP A 156 -6.52 -6.34 11.37
CA ASP A 156 -6.46 -7.52 12.25
C ASP A 156 -5.29 -8.45 11.85
N LEU A 157 -5.05 -8.64 10.55
CA LEU A 157 -3.91 -9.40 10.03
C LEU A 157 -2.57 -8.77 10.45
N ALA A 158 -2.45 -7.45 10.39
CA ALA A 158 -1.26 -6.73 10.84
C ALA A 158 -1.04 -6.86 12.34
N GLU A 159 -2.10 -6.66 13.15
CA GLU A 159 -2.08 -6.83 14.61
C GLU A 159 -1.71 -8.26 15.03
N ALA A 160 -2.09 -9.26 14.23
CA ALA A 160 -1.73 -10.66 14.44
C ALA A 160 -0.25 -10.98 14.14
N GLY A 161 0.57 -9.98 13.76
CA GLY A 161 2.01 -10.14 13.55
C GLY A 161 2.41 -10.51 12.13
N ALA A 162 1.59 -10.17 11.13
CA ALA A 162 1.98 -10.31 9.73
C ALA A 162 3.35 -9.67 9.45
N LEU A 163 4.05 -10.21 8.43
CA LEU A 163 5.41 -9.79 8.07
C LEU A 163 6.41 -9.88 9.25
N GLY A 164 6.22 -10.88 10.12
CA GLY A 164 7.12 -11.12 11.25
C GLY A 164 7.11 -10.03 12.32
N GLY A 165 6.01 -9.28 12.42
CA GLY A 165 5.87 -8.17 13.38
C GLY A 165 6.56 -6.87 12.95
N ALA A 166 6.92 -6.72 11.67
CA ALA A 166 7.54 -5.50 11.15
C ALA A 166 6.57 -4.29 11.06
N ILE A 167 5.30 -4.47 11.41
CA ILE A 167 4.22 -3.49 11.26
C ILE A 167 3.90 -2.83 12.60
N ASP A 168 3.86 -1.50 12.62
CA ASP A 168 3.35 -0.69 13.74
C ASP A 168 1.85 -0.50 13.56
N ALA A 169 1.06 -1.39 14.17
CA ALA A 169 -0.39 -1.38 14.09
C ALA A 169 -1.05 -0.25 14.91
N ASP A 170 -0.28 0.50 15.72
CA ASP A 170 -0.80 1.69 16.43
C ASP A 170 -0.79 2.94 15.52
N ARG A 171 -0.09 2.87 14.38
CA ARG A 171 0.03 3.96 13.39
C ARG A 171 -0.52 3.53 12.05
N VAL A 172 -1.84 3.64 11.92
CA VAL A 172 -2.57 3.22 10.72
C VAL A 172 -3.12 4.43 9.96
N ALA A 173 -2.89 4.43 8.65
CA ALA A 173 -3.64 5.23 7.70
C ALA A 173 -4.42 4.32 6.75
N VAL A 174 -5.55 4.80 6.24
CA VAL A 174 -6.30 4.15 5.16
C VAL A 174 -6.37 5.12 4.00
N ILE A 175 -5.95 4.66 2.83
CA ILE A 175 -6.07 5.40 1.58
C ILE A 175 -6.92 4.58 0.60
N GLY A 176 -7.53 5.25 -0.36
CA GLY A 176 -8.27 4.58 -1.41
C GLY A 176 -8.54 5.48 -2.60
N HIS A 177 -8.96 4.87 -3.70
CA HIS A 177 -9.32 5.57 -4.92
C HIS A 177 -10.74 5.16 -5.34
N SER A 178 -11.57 6.20 -5.54
CA SER A 178 -12.99 6.14 -5.93
C SER A 178 -13.96 5.62 -4.90
#